data_AF-X0VXS0-F1
#
_entry.id   AF-X0VXS0-F1
#
_cell.length_a   1.000
_cell.length_b   1.000
_cell.length_c   1.000
_cell.angle_alpha   90.00
_cell.angle_beta   90.00
_cell.angle_gamma   90.00
#
_symmetry.space_group_name_H-M   'P 1'
#
loop_
_entity.id
_entity.type
_entity.pdbx_description
1 polymer ?
#
loop_
_entity_poly.entity_id
_entity_poly.type
_entity_poly.pdbx_seq_one_letter_code
_entity_poly.pdbx_strand_id
1 'polypeptide(L)' 'DGSYPEGDWPENPNGAFHDIAGICNPEGNVLGLMPHPERAYFGYLMPEWTKKGKPEEYGDGRLFFESVVRFVEANF' A
#
# COMPACT_ATOMS: atom_id res chain seq x y z
N ASP A 1 14.19 -9.72 5.61
CA ASP A 1 14.63 -11.07 5.19
C ASP A 1 13.52 -11.84 4.47
N GLY A 2 12.26 -11.38 4.55
CA GLY A 2 11.13 -11.99 3.85
C GLY A 2 10.45 -13.09 4.67
N SER A 3 10.76 -13.19 5.96
CA SER A 3 10.00 -14.04 6.89
C SER A 3 8.61 -13.46 7.12
N TYR A 4 7.65 -14.35 7.36
CA TYR A 4 6.33 -13.96 7.83
C TYR A 4 6.46 -13.38 9.26
N PRO A 5 5.79 -12.26 9.57
CA PRO A 5 5.66 -11.80 10.96
C PRO A 5 4.88 -12.76 11.87
N GLU A 6 4.30 -13.85 11.33
CA GLU A 6 3.59 -14.88 12.11
C GLU A 6 2.42 -14.32 12.94
N GLY A 7 1.80 -13.23 12.46
CA GLY A 7 0.73 -12.55 13.18
C GLY A 7 1.19 -11.65 14.32
N ASP A 8 2.49 -11.34 14.44
CA ASP A 8 3.00 -10.50 15.52
C ASP A 8 2.67 -9.01 15.31
N TRP A 9 2.50 -8.30 16.42
CA TRP A 9 2.21 -6.87 16.45
C TRP A 9 3.50 -6.09 16.69
N PRO A 10 3.78 -4.98 15.96
CA PRO A 10 2.87 -4.22 15.11
C PRO A 10 2.83 -4.59 13.61
N GLU A 11 3.61 -5.58 13.17
CA GLU A 11 3.81 -5.90 11.75
C GLU A 11 2.53 -6.43 11.07
N ASN A 12 1.75 -7.25 11.77
CA ASN A 12 0.42 -7.67 11.35
C ASN A 12 -0.64 -7.08 12.30
N PRO A 13 -1.19 -5.90 11.98
CA PRO A 13 -2.04 -5.17 12.91
C PRO A 13 -3.44 -5.77 13.11
N ASN A 14 -3.87 -6.69 12.25
CA ASN A 14 -5.20 -7.28 12.31
C ASN A 14 -5.18 -8.80 12.55
N GLY A 15 -4.00 -9.40 12.71
CA GLY A 15 -3.84 -10.84 12.88
C GLY A 15 -4.31 -11.64 11.66
N ALA A 16 -4.27 -11.07 10.46
CA ALA A 16 -4.67 -11.77 9.24
C ALA A 16 -3.84 -13.05 9.05
N PHE A 17 -4.50 -14.13 8.61
CA PHE A 17 -3.83 -15.38 8.31
C PHE A 17 -2.74 -15.18 7.24
N HIS A 18 -1.54 -15.72 7.48
CA HIS A 18 -0.35 -15.51 6.64
C HIS A 18 -0.01 -14.04 6.37
N ASP A 19 -0.40 -13.12 7.26
CA ASP A 19 -0.11 -11.69 7.14
C ASP A 19 -0.66 -11.08 5.82
N ILE A 20 -1.74 -11.66 5.29
CA ILE A 20 -2.32 -11.24 4.01
C ILE A 20 -2.98 -9.87 4.15
N ALA A 21 -2.41 -8.86 3.50
CA ALA A 21 -2.93 -7.48 3.47
C ALA A 21 -3.85 -7.19 2.26
N GLY A 22 -3.82 -8.03 1.22
CA GLY A 22 -4.65 -7.88 0.02
C GLY A 22 -4.64 -9.13 -0.87
N ILE A 23 -5.64 -9.24 -1.75
CA ILE A 23 -5.84 -10.36 -2.66
C ILE A 23 -6.41 -9.87 -3.99
N CYS A 24 -5.96 -10.45 -5.10
CA CYS A 24 -6.53 -10.23 -6.42
C CYS A 24 -7.39 -11.42 -6.87
N ASN A 25 -8.33 -11.17 -7.79
CA ASN A 25 -8.91 -12.25 -8.59
C ASN A 25 -7.84 -12.88 -9.52
N PRO A 26 -8.08 -14.09 -10.08
CA PRO A 26 -7.13 -14.77 -10.95
C PRO A 26 -6.72 -13.97 -12.19
N GLU A 27 -7.63 -13.15 -12.73
CA GLU A 27 -7.37 -12.28 -13.88
C GLU A 27 -6.56 -11.03 -13.52
N GLY A 28 -6.35 -10.74 -12.23
CA GLY A 28 -5.52 -9.64 -11.74
C GLY A 28 -6.12 -8.24 -11.94
N ASN A 29 -7.39 -8.13 -12.33
CA ASN A 29 -8.07 -6.86 -12.61
C ASN A 29 -9.05 -6.41 -11.52
N VAL A 30 -9.23 -7.20 -10.47
CA VAL A 30 -9.98 -6.86 -9.26
C VAL A 30 -9.09 -7.13 -8.05
N LEU A 31 -8.87 -6.11 -7.22
CA LEU A 31 -8.03 -6.17 -6.03
C LEU A 31 -8.85 -5.78 -4.78
N GLY A 32 -8.83 -6.65 -3.77
CA GLY A 32 -9.23 -6.31 -2.41
C GLY A 32 -7.99 -6.01 -1.56
N LEU A 33 -8.00 -4.88 -0.86
CA LEU A 33 -6.84 -4.39 -0.08
C LEU A 33 -7.32 -3.81 1.25
N MET A 34 -6.64 -4.14 2.35
CA MET A 34 -6.87 -3.54 3.67
C MET A 34 -6.11 -2.23 3.88
N PRO A 35 -4.82 -2.11 3.50
CA PRO A 35 -4.12 -0.83 3.50
C PRO A 35 -4.85 0.26 2.70
N HIS A 36 -4.66 1.52 3.10
CA HIS A 36 -5.26 2.70 2.48
C HIS A 36 -4.23 3.50 1.66
N PRO A 37 -3.84 3.05 0.44
CA PRO A 37 -2.87 3.76 -0.40
C PRO A 37 -3.35 5.17 -0.78
N GLU A 38 -4.65 5.41 -0.83
CA GLU A 38 -5.23 6.72 -1.07
C GLU A 38 -4.90 7.72 0.04
N ARG A 39 -4.77 7.24 1.28
CA ARG A 39 -4.36 8.04 2.44
C ARG A 39 -2.85 8.21 2.55
N ALA A 40 -2.08 7.50 1.73
CA ALA A 40 -0.63 7.61 1.65
C ALA A 40 -0.17 8.27 0.33
N TYR A 41 -1.06 8.98 -0.38
CA TYR A 41 -0.76 9.51 -1.71
C TYR A 41 0.19 10.72 -1.69
N PHE A 42 -0.06 11.68 -0.81
CA PHE A 42 0.78 12.88 -0.66
C PHE A 42 1.69 12.77 0.55
N GLY A 43 2.89 13.33 0.48
CA GLY A 43 3.85 13.20 1.58
C GLY A 43 3.39 13.87 2.88
N TYR A 44 2.53 14.90 2.81
CA TYR A 44 1.95 15.52 4.01
C TYR A 44 0.87 14.64 4.70
N LEU A 45 0.46 13.52 4.10
CA LEU A 45 -0.44 12.55 4.74
C LEU A 45 0.33 11.48 5.53
N MET A 46 1.66 11.40 5.37
CA MET A 46 2.49 10.39 6.02
C MET A 46 2.69 10.70 7.52
N PRO A 47 2.64 9.73 8.44
CA PRO A 47 2.65 10.00 9.89
C PRO A 47 3.85 10.82 10.40
N GLU A 48 5.00 10.74 9.71
CA GLU A 48 6.23 11.43 10.08
C GLU A 48 6.37 12.84 9.47
N TRP A 49 5.38 13.33 8.72
CA TRP A 49 5.50 14.58 7.94
C TRP A 49 5.88 15.80 8.79
N THR A 50 5.33 15.90 10.01
CA THR A 50 5.65 16.98 10.95
C THR A 50 7.05 16.86 11.58
N LYS A 51 7.63 15.66 11.58
CA LYS A 51 8.95 15.38 12.16
C LYS A 51 10.09 15.57 11.16
N LYS A 52 9.81 15.38 9.86
CA LYS A 52 10.82 15.38 8.78
C LYS A 52 11.01 16.75 8.10
N GLY A 53 10.40 17.83 8.61
CA GLY A 53 10.52 19.16 8.01
C GLY A 53 9.56 19.33 6.83
N LYS A 54 10.07 19.66 5.64
CA LYS A 54 9.23 19.75 4.43
C LYS A 54 8.92 18.33 3.95
N PRO A 55 7.64 17.90 3.88
CA PRO A 55 7.31 16.58 3.37
C PRO A 55 7.68 16.45 1.89
N GLU A 56 7.94 15.22 1.46
CA GLU A 56 7.99 14.89 0.05
C GLU A 56 6.68 15.26 -0.63
N GLU A 57 6.71 15.45 -1.95
CA GLU A 57 5.49 15.79 -2.70
C GLU A 57 4.47 14.65 -2.62
N TYR A 58 4.94 13.41 -2.72
CA TYR A 58 4.13 12.20 -2.71
C TYR A 58 4.58 11.22 -1.64
N GLY A 59 3.66 10.38 -1.18
CA GLY A 59 3.96 9.22 -0.35
C GLY A 59 3.89 7.93 -1.16
N ASP A 60 4.07 6.80 -0.48
CA ASP A 60 4.15 5.47 -1.09
C ASP A 60 2.87 5.08 -1.85
N GLY A 61 1.73 5.65 -1.46
CA GLY A 61 0.46 5.45 -2.13
C GLY A 61 0.45 5.86 -3.60
N ARG A 62 1.31 6.80 -4.02
CA ARG A 62 1.42 7.21 -5.43
C ARG A 62 1.83 6.04 -6.32
N LEU A 63 2.79 5.23 -5.90
CA LEU A 63 3.29 4.09 -6.68
C LEU A 63 2.17 3.09 -7.00
N PHE A 64 1.25 2.91 -6.05
CA PHE A 64 0.07 2.07 -6.25
C PHE A 64 -0.80 2.57 -7.41
N PHE A 65 -1.22 3.83 -7.39
CA PHE A 65 -2.08 4.37 -8.45
C PHE A 65 -1.36 4.55 -9.78
N GLU A 66 -0.07 4.87 -9.78
CA GLU A 66 0.73 4.88 -11.01
C GLU A 66 0.73 3.50 -11.68
N SER A 67 0.83 2.41 -10.91
CA SER A 67 0.77 1.06 -11.46
C SER A 67 -0.58 0.76 -12.12
N VAL A 68 -1.68 1.25 -11.54
CA VAL A 68 -3.03 1.10 -12.10
C VAL A 68 -3.16 1.87 -13.42
N VAL A 69 -2.70 3.12 -13.47
CA VAL A 69 -2.73 3.91 -14.72
C VAL A 69 -1.91 3.23 -15.81
N ARG A 70 -0.68 2.81 -15.50
CA ARG A 70 0.18 2.09 -16.46
C ARG A 70 -0.47 0.81 -16.97
N PHE A 71 -1.15 0.06 -16.10
CA PHE A 71 -1.88 -1.13 -16.51
C PHE A 71 -2.99 -0.77 -17.51
N VAL A 72 -3.78 0.25 -17.24
CA VAL A 72 -4.86 0.68 -18.15
C VAL A 72 -4.28 1.14 -19.49
N GLU A 73 -3.26 1.98 -19.49
CA GLU A 73 -2.59 2.48 -20.72
C GLU A 73 -1.97 1.37 -21.57
N ALA A 74 -1.54 0.27 -20.95
CA ALA A 74 -0.95 -0.86 -21.68
C ALA A 74 -1.98 -1.83 -22.27
N ASN A 75 -3.22 -1.80 -21.78
CA ASN A 75 -4.25 -2.80 -22.12
C ASN A 75 -5.47 -2.20 -22.86
N PHE A 76 -5.54 -0.88 -23.00
CA PHE A 76 -6.62 -0.15 -23.68
C PHE A 76 -6.04 1.01 -24.50
#